data_AF-A0A7W7VI88-F1
#
_entry.id   AF-A0A7W7VI88-F1
#
_cell.length_a   1.000
_cell.length_b   1.000
_cell.length_c   1.000
_cell.angle_alpha   90.00
_cell.angle_beta   90.00
_cell.angle_gamma   90.00
#
_symmetry.space_group_name_H-M   'P 1'
#
loop_
_entity.id
_entity.type
_entity.pdbx_description
1 polymer ?
#
loop_
_entity_poly.entity_id
_entity_poly.type
_entity_poly.pdbx_seq_one_letter_code
_entity_poly.pdbx_strand_id
1 'polypeptide(L)'
;MVALQGQDVRATRLAVRARTDGLTADDVDAAVARGDVVRTWAMRGTLHLLAAGDLRWVLCVFGAYFRDRQRPRRMRLGLTDDACARGVEQLTSFLRAPMTRAEIVERVDLGLAGQAAPYFLAFAALEGVICRGPERGSEPTYVLVDDGVRGGQDSLLAERYLRGYGPATPADLAVWSGLPLTTARKAFDDVRDLVEPVDGGFDCGTGTTGRPIGSACSGTSTPSCLVTESERFHFRTRKPSRRVVGS
;
A
#
# COMPACT_ATOMS: atom_id res chain seq x y z
N MET A 1 -9.81 4.19 1.14
CA MET A 1 -8.47 4.53 1.68
C MET A 1 -7.40 3.84 0.84
N VAL A 2 -6.30 4.52 0.51
CA VAL A 2 -5.28 4.02 -0.44
C VAL A 2 -4.24 3.11 0.23
N ALA A 3 -3.57 3.56 1.29
CA ALA A 3 -2.60 2.76 2.06
C ALA A 3 -2.32 3.41 3.42
N LEU A 4 -1.66 2.67 4.33
CA LEU A 4 -1.16 3.18 5.61
C LEU A 4 0.36 3.25 5.61
N GLN A 5 0.95 4.26 6.26
CA GLN A 5 2.40 4.35 6.39
C GLN A 5 2.94 3.11 7.14
N GLY A 6 3.92 2.45 6.53
CA GLY A 6 4.38 1.10 6.89
C GLY A 6 5.86 0.98 7.26
N GLN A 7 6.54 2.08 7.63
CA GLN A 7 7.97 2.05 7.99
C GLN A 7 8.18 1.41 9.36
N ASP A 8 7.33 1.76 10.33
CA ASP A 8 7.33 1.17 11.68
C ASP A 8 6.13 0.25 11.83
N VAL A 9 6.40 -1.03 12.10
CA VAL A 9 5.35 -2.07 12.19
C VAL A 9 4.41 -1.83 13.37
N ARG A 10 4.91 -1.32 14.50
CA ARG A 10 4.08 -1.05 15.68
C ARG A 10 3.12 0.11 15.41
N ALA A 11 3.62 1.21 14.86
CA ALA A 11 2.81 2.35 14.45
C ALA A 11 1.78 1.95 13.39
N THR A 12 2.15 1.08 12.45
CA THR A 12 1.23 0.54 11.43
C THR A 12 0.07 -0.22 12.09
N ARG A 13 0.36 -1.12 13.05
CA ARG A 13 -0.65 -1.90 13.77
C ARG A 13 -1.60 -0.99 14.56
N LEU A 14 -1.07 0.03 15.23
CA LEU A 14 -1.88 1.03 15.93
C LEU A 14 -2.77 1.82 14.96
N ALA A 15 -2.25 2.18 13.79
CA ALA A 15 -3.02 2.87 12.76
C ALA A 15 -4.16 2.01 12.18
N VAL A 16 -3.96 0.69 12.03
CA VAL A 16 -5.02 -0.25 11.65
C VAL A 16 -6.08 -0.33 12.76
N ARG A 17 -5.65 -0.51 14.01
CA ARG A 17 -6.57 -0.60 15.16
C ARG A 17 -7.44 0.65 15.31
N ALA A 18 -6.88 1.84 15.08
CA ALA A 18 -7.63 3.09 15.15
C ALA A 18 -8.74 3.23 14.08
N ARG A 19 -8.77 2.34 13.07
CA ARG A 19 -9.67 2.41 11.91
C ARG A 19 -10.52 1.16 11.74
N THR A 20 -10.43 0.20 12.66
CA THR A 20 -11.10 -1.09 12.55
C THR A 20 -11.67 -1.51 13.90
N ASP A 21 -12.83 -2.14 13.89
CA ASP A 21 -13.45 -2.70 15.09
C ASP A 21 -13.10 -4.18 15.22
N GLY A 22 -12.51 -4.56 16.35
CA GLY A 22 -12.27 -5.97 16.71
C GLY A 22 -11.04 -6.63 16.09
N LEU A 23 -10.28 -5.96 15.22
CA LEU A 23 -9.00 -6.49 14.72
C LEU A 23 -7.86 -6.31 15.73
N THR A 24 -7.03 -7.34 15.85
CA THR A 24 -5.84 -7.38 16.70
C THR A 24 -4.56 -7.20 15.89
N ALA A 25 -3.42 -7.07 16.58
CA ALA A 25 -2.11 -7.09 15.95
C ALA A 25 -1.84 -8.42 15.23
N ASP A 26 -2.26 -9.54 15.84
CA ASP A 26 -2.08 -10.88 15.30
C ASP A 26 -2.88 -11.09 14.02
N ASP A 27 -4.05 -10.46 13.90
CA ASP A 27 -4.84 -10.49 12.66
C ASP A 27 -4.10 -9.82 11.50
N VAL A 28 -3.42 -8.70 11.78
CA VAL A 28 -2.59 -7.98 10.79
C VAL A 28 -1.38 -8.83 10.40
N ASP A 29 -0.72 -9.47 11.35
CA ASP A 29 0.43 -10.31 11.07
C ASP A 29 0.04 -11.57 10.29
N ALA A 30 -1.08 -12.19 10.66
CA ALA A 30 -1.65 -13.33 9.93
C ALA A 30 -2.05 -12.94 8.50
N ALA A 31 -2.54 -11.72 8.30
CA ALA A 31 -2.83 -11.20 6.97
C ALA A 31 -1.59 -11.04 6.09
N VAL A 32 -0.51 -10.50 6.66
CA VAL A 32 0.78 -10.36 5.97
C VAL A 32 1.32 -11.76 5.65
N ALA A 33 1.23 -12.69 6.59
CA ALA A 33 1.71 -14.06 6.40
C ALA A 33 0.93 -14.82 5.30
N ARG A 34 -0.37 -14.56 5.16
CA ARG A 34 -1.19 -15.11 4.07
C ARG A 34 -1.01 -14.40 2.73
N GLY A 35 -0.39 -13.21 2.73
CA GLY A 35 -0.27 -12.36 1.54
C GLY A 35 -1.54 -11.58 1.20
N ASP A 36 -2.50 -11.45 2.12
CA ASP A 36 -3.71 -10.64 1.91
C ASP A 36 -3.39 -9.13 1.90
N VAL A 37 -2.36 -8.76 2.66
CA VAL A 37 -1.80 -7.40 2.73
C VAL A 37 -0.29 -7.46 2.57
N VAL A 38 0.26 -6.45 1.93
CA VAL A 38 1.69 -6.38 1.61
C VAL A 38 2.24 -5.01 1.98
N ARG A 39 3.55 -4.94 2.19
CA ARG A 39 4.25 -3.66 2.35
C ARG A 39 5.15 -3.39 1.15
N THR A 40 5.06 -2.20 0.58
CA THR A 40 5.95 -1.77 -0.51
C THR A 40 6.20 -0.26 -0.46
N TRP A 41 7.14 0.22 -1.29
CA TRP A 41 7.40 1.65 -1.45
C TRP A 41 6.36 2.27 -2.38
N ALA A 42 5.72 3.35 -1.92
CA ALA A 42 4.70 4.06 -2.67
C ALA A 42 4.82 5.58 -2.41
N MET A 43 3.81 6.20 -1.78
CA MET A 43 3.74 7.64 -1.57
C MET A 43 5.03 8.21 -0.95
N ARG A 44 5.50 9.31 -1.52
CA ARG A 44 6.72 10.02 -1.13
C ARG A 44 7.98 9.12 -1.09
N GLY A 45 7.96 7.99 -1.79
CA GLY A 45 9.06 7.01 -1.79
C GLY A 45 9.24 6.29 -0.46
N THR A 46 8.17 6.12 0.32
CA THR A 46 8.20 5.48 1.64
C THR A 46 7.40 4.18 1.68
N LEU A 47 7.71 3.31 2.65
CA LEU A 47 6.99 2.04 2.85
C LEU A 47 5.54 2.29 3.27
N HIS A 48 4.61 1.54 2.68
CA HIS A 48 3.19 1.57 2.97
C HIS A 48 2.61 0.16 3.02
N LEU A 49 1.68 -0.08 3.94
CA LEU A 49 0.85 -1.28 4.02
C LEU A 49 -0.40 -1.09 3.15
N LEU A 50 -0.65 -2.04 2.26
CA LEU A 50 -1.74 -2.03 1.29
C LEU A 50 -2.35 -3.43 1.11
N ALA A 51 -3.59 -3.50 0.63
CA ALA A 51 -4.21 -4.77 0.24
C ALA A 51 -3.47 -5.36 -0.97
N ALA A 52 -3.21 -6.65 -1.00
CA ALA A 52 -2.40 -7.25 -2.07
C ALA A 52 -2.98 -7.01 -3.48
N GLY A 53 -4.30 -6.99 -3.61
CA GLY A 53 -5.00 -6.65 -4.86
C GLY A 53 -4.75 -5.22 -5.36
N ASP A 54 -4.27 -4.33 -4.49
CA ASP A 54 -3.94 -2.94 -4.83
C ASP A 54 -2.50 -2.73 -5.25
N LEU A 55 -1.62 -3.72 -5.01
CA LEU A 55 -0.19 -3.57 -5.17
C LEU A 55 0.19 -3.09 -6.57
N ARG A 56 -0.38 -3.72 -7.60
CA ARG A 56 0.03 -3.46 -8.98
C ARG A 56 -0.33 -2.05 -9.44
N TRP A 57 -1.55 -1.60 -9.18
CA TRP A 57 -1.95 -0.25 -9.60
C TRP A 57 -1.21 0.83 -8.81
N VAL A 58 -0.97 0.62 -7.51
CA VAL A 58 -0.15 1.53 -6.71
C VAL A 58 1.26 1.63 -7.31
N LEU A 59 1.88 0.51 -7.70
CA LEU A 59 3.19 0.52 -8.33
C LEU A 59 3.18 1.09 -9.76
N CYS A 60 2.09 0.96 -10.52
CA CYS A 60 1.94 1.66 -11.80
C CYS A 60 1.99 3.19 -11.61
N VAL A 61 1.30 3.70 -10.59
CA VAL A 61 1.23 5.14 -10.28
C VAL A 61 2.57 5.66 -9.72
N PHE A 62 3.17 4.93 -8.79
CA PHE A 62 4.28 5.45 -7.97
C PHE A 62 5.66 4.90 -8.36
N GLY A 63 5.71 3.71 -8.95
CA GLY A 63 6.92 2.93 -9.16
C GLY A 63 7.96 3.70 -9.98
N ALA A 64 7.65 3.98 -11.24
CA ALA A 64 8.56 4.67 -12.15
C ALA A 64 9.04 6.02 -11.59
N TYR A 65 8.11 6.86 -11.12
CA TYR A 65 8.43 8.18 -10.58
C TYR A 65 9.44 8.11 -9.43
N PHE A 66 9.23 7.23 -8.45
CA PHE A 66 10.14 7.15 -7.30
C PHE A 66 11.44 6.39 -7.61
N ARG A 67 11.48 5.47 -8.59
CA ARG A 67 12.75 4.88 -9.07
C ARG A 67 13.64 5.93 -9.70
N ASP A 68 13.06 6.79 -10.54
CA ASP A 68 13.78 7.86 -11.22
C ASP A 68 14.24 8.91 -10.22
N ARG A 69 13.39 9.28 -9.27
CA ARG A 69 13.76 10.19 -8.18
C ARG A 69 14.92 9.66 -7.33
N GLN A 70 15.00 8.34 -7.13
CA GLN A 70 16.09 7.70 -6.39
C GLN A 70 17.37 7.50 -7.23
N ARG A 71 17.30 7.61 -8.56
CA ARG A 71 18.40 7.32 -9.49
C ARG A 71 19.71 8.06 -9.16
N PRO A 72 19.75 9.38 -8.90
CA PRO A 72 21.00 10.06 -8.60
C PRO A 72 21.70 9.54 -7.32
N ARG A 73 20.91 9.06 -6.35
CA ARG A 73 21.46 8.46 -5.12
C ARG A 73 21.92 7.03 -5.39
N ARG A 74 21.18 6.22 -6.14
CA ARG A 74 21.60 4.87 -6.58
C ARG A 74 22.94 4.92 -7.33
N MET A 75 23.08 5.83 -8.30
CA MET A 75 24.33 6.00 -9.07
C MET A 75 25.54 6.30 -8.17
N ARG A 76 25.39 7.17 -7.16
CA ARG A 76 26.46 7.48 -6.18
C ARG A 76 26.83 6.29 -5.28
N LEU A 77 25.96 5.30 -5.17
CA LEU A 77 26.19 4.06 -4.42
C LEU A 77 26.73 2.93 -5.31
N GLY A 78 27.08 3.22 -6.57
CA GLY A 78 27.53 2.22 -7.54
C GLY A 78 26.41 1.38 -8.16
N LEU A 79 25.15 1.72 -7.88
CA LEU A 79 23.97 1.03 -8.41
C LEU A 79 23.51 1.70 -9.70
N THR A 80 24.16 1.36 -10.82
CA THR A 80 23.69 1.74 -12.15
C THR A 80 22.37 1.04 -12.49
N ASP A 81 21.64 1.53 -13.50
CA ASP A 81 20.40 0.88 -13.93
C ASP A 81 20.68 -0.54 -14.44
N ASP A 82 21.75 -0.75 -15.21
CA ASP A 82 22.18 -2.09 -15.65
C ASP A 82 22.56 -3.00 -14.47
N ALA A 83 23.28 -2.47 -13.49
CA ALA A 83 23.64 -3.23 -12.29
C ALA A 83 22.37 -3.64 -11.52
N CYS A 84 21.40 -2.72 -11.38
CA CYS A 84 20.13 -3.02 -10.74
C CYS A 84 19.33 -4.07 -11.51
N ALA A 85 19.27 -3.98 -12.84
CA ALA A 85 18.59 -4.95 -13.70
C ALA A 85 19.19 -6.36 -13.53
N ARG A 86 20.51 -6.49 -13.62
CA ARG A 86 21.21 -7.77 -13.36
C ARG A 86 20.95 -8.29 -11.95
N GLY A 87 20.97 -7.41 -10.94
CA GLY A 87 20.68 -7.81 -9.56
C GLY A 87 19.26 -8.32 -9.40
N VAL A 88 18.29 -7.70 -10.09
CA VAL A 88 16.90 -8.15 -10.12
C VAL A 88 16.79 -9.53 -10.76
N GLU A 89 17.48 -9.78 -11.87
CA GLU A 89 17.53 -11.12 -12.50
C GLU A 89 18.14 -12.19 -11.58
N GLN A 90 19.24 -11.85 -10.88
CA GLN A 90 19.81 -12.75 -9.88
C GLN A 90 18.81 -13.02 -8.75
N LEU A 91 18.19 -11.96 -8.21
CA LEU A 91 17.21 -12.06 -7.13
C LEU A 91 16.04 -12.97 -7.50
N THR A 92 15.45 -12.80 -8.68
CA THR A 92 14.34 -13.65 -9.16
C THR A 92 14.79 -15.09 -9.40
N SER A 93 16.06 -15.33 -9.72
CA SER A 93 16.57 -16.68 -9.93
C SER A 93 16.58 -17.55 -8.66
N PHE A 94 16.78 -16.97 -7.47
CA PHE A 94 16.90 -17.74 -6.21
C PHE A 94 15.79 -17.48 -5.18
N LEU A 95 15.06 -16.36 -5.26
CA LEU A 95 14.02 -16.04 -4.28
C LEU A 95 12.80 -16.94 -4.48
N ARG A 96 12.56 -17.85 -3.54
CA ARG A 96 11.42 -18.80 -3.57
C ARG A 96 10.59 -18.81 -2.28
N ALA A 97 11.14 -18.26 -1.21
CA ALA A 97 10.52 -18.14 0.11
C ALA A 97 10.95 -16.79 0.72
N PRO A 98 10.29 -16.31 1.80
CA PRO A 98 10.66 -15.04 2.41
C PRO A 98 12.12 -15.02 2.88
N MET A 99 12.90 -14.06 2.36
CA MET A 99 14.33 -13.89 2.69
C MET A 99 14.58 -12.55 3.38
N THR A 100 15.48 -12.53 4.36
CA THR A 100 15.93 -11.28 4.99
C THR A 100 16.82 -10.48 4.03
N ARG A 101 17.02 -9.19 4.33
CA ARG A 101 17.98 -8.37 3.57
C ARG A 101 19.39 -8.98 3.56
N ALA A 102 19.84 -9.53 4.68
CA ALA A 102 21.19 -10.10 4.79
C ALA A 102 21.35 -11.31 3.86
N GLU A 103 20.36 -12.22 3.87
CA GLU A 103 20.34 -13.39 3.00
C GLU A 103 20.31 -13.02 1.51
N ILE A 104 19.66 -11.90 1.14
CA ILE A 104 19.65 -11.40 -0.25
C ILE A 104 21.02 -10.80 -0.60
N VAL A 105 21.59 -9.97 0.26
CA VAL A 105 22.89 -9.32 0.04
C VAL A 105 24.01 -10.34 -0.15
N GLU A 106 23.97 -11.46 0.58
CA GLU A 106 24.94 -12.55 0.44
C GLU A 106 24.89 -13.25 -0.93
N ARG A 107 23.75 -13.19 -1.63
CA ARG A 107 23.52 -13.92 -2.89
C ARG A 107 23.51 -13.04 -4.13
N VAL A 108 23.31 -11.73 -3.97
CA VAL A 108 23.35 -10.77 -5.08
C VAL A 108 24.78 -10.25 -5.25
N ASP A 109 25.39 -10.62 -6.36
CA ASP A 109 26.76 -10.23 -6.71
C ASP A 109 26.83 -8.81 -7.30
N LEU A 110 26.55 -7.82 -6.45
CA LEU A 110 26.65 -6.39 -6.76
C LEU A 110 27.48 -5.62 -5.73
N GLY A 111 28.10 -6.29 -4.75
CA GLY A 111 28.81 -5.63 -3.67
C GLY A 111 27.91 -4.71 -2.84
N LEU A 112 26.70 -5.18 -2.47
CA LEU A 112 25.68 -4.40 -1.77
C LEU A 112 26.09 -4.03 -0.33
N ALA A 113 26.97 -3.04 -0.19
CA ALA A 113 27.46 -2.54 1.10
C ALA A 113 26.66 -1.33 1.61
N GLY A 114 26.48 -1.27 2.93
CA GLY A 114 25.88 -0.11 3.61
C GLY A 114 24.52 0.31 3.04
N GLN A 115 24.45 1.52 2.48
CA GLN A 115 23.22 2.09 1.91
C GLN A 115 22.86 1.51 0.53
N ALA A 116 23.75 0.79 -0.16
CA ALA A 116 23.42 0.19 -1.45
C ALA A 116 22.32 -0.88 -1.30
N ALA A 117 22.41 -1.74 -0.28
CA ALA A 117 21.43 -2.79 -0.04
C ALA A 117 19.97 -2.30 0.05
N PRO A 118 19.60 -1.33 0.92
CA PRO A 118 18.23 -0.84 0.98
C PRO A 118 17.78 -0.11 -0.30
N TYR A 119 18.67 0.55 -1.04
CA TYR A 119 18.33 1.20 -2.31
C TYR A 119 18.10 0.20 -3.44
N PHE A 120 18.86 -0.89 -3.49
CA PHE A 120 18.62 -2.00 -4.43
C PHE A 120 17.28 -2.69 -4.15
N LEU A 121 16.98 -2.97 -2.89
CA LEU A 121 15.68 -3.57 -2.51
C LEU A 121 14.50 -2.64 -2.80
N ALA A 122 14.66 -1.33 -2.56
CA ALA A 122 13.65 -0.35 -2.93
C ALA A 122 13.46 -0.28 -4.46
N PHE A 123 14.55 -0.34 -5.23
CA PHE A 123 14.49 -0.41 -6.70
C PHE A 123 13.69 -1.63 -7.16
N ALA A 124 14.05 -2.84 -6.70
CA ALA A 124 13.35 -4.07 -7.07
C ALA A 124 11.87 -4.05 -6.66
N ALA A 125 11.55 -3.43 -5.53
CA ALA A 125 10.16 -3.28 -5.08
C ALA A 125 9.35 -2.27 -5.91
N LEU A 126 9.96 -1.16 -6.30
CA LEU A 126 9.34 -0.16 -7.18
C LEU A 126 9.28 -0.64 -8.65
N GLU A 127 10.09 -1.63 -9.04
CA GLU A 127 9.90 -2.42 -10.28
C GLU A 127 8.75 -3.43 -10.16
N GLY A 128 8.21 -3.62 -8.96
CA GLY A 128 7.13 -4.59 -8.71
C GLY A 128 7.58 -6.04 -8.81
N VAL A 129 8.88 -6.30 -8.59
CA VAL A 129 9.43 -7.66 -8.57
C VAL A 129 9.32 -8.27 -7.18
N ILE A 130 9.55 -7.45 -6.14
CA ILE A 130 9.43 -7.89 -4.74
C ILE A 130 8.53 -6.97 -3.93
N CYS A 131 8.04 -7.48 -2.80
CA CYS A 131 7.48 -6.66 -1.73
C CYS A 131 7.99 -7.17 -0.39
N ARG A 132 7.72 -6.43 0.70
CA ARG A 132 8.04 -6.91 2.04
C ARG A 132 7.03 -7.98 2.46
N GLY A 133 7.57 -9.12 2.87
CA GLY A 133 6.84 -10.27 3.38
C GLY A 133 6.66 -10.24 4.91
N PRO A 134 6.28 -11.38 5.51
CA PRO A 134 6.14 -11.52 6.97
C PRO A 134 7.47 -11.33 7.68
N GLU A 135 7.45 -10.71 8.85
CA GLU A 135 8.69 -10.50 9.61
C GLU A 135 9.23 -11.83 10.14
N ARG A 136 10.56 -11.97 10.11
CA ARG A 136 11.27 -13.06 10.78
C ARG A 136 11.86 -12.50 12.06
N GLY A 137 11.19 -12.72 13.19
CA GLY A 137 11.49 -12.00 14.43
C GLY A 137 11.19 -10.51 14.25
N SER A 138 12.20 -9.66 14.42
CA SER A 138 12.13 -8.20 14.18
C SER A 138 12.69 -7.77 12.82
N GLU A 139 13.07 -8.72 11.97
CA GLU A 139 13.69 -8.42 10.69
C GLU A 139 12.66 -8.48 9.55
N PRO A 140 12.64 -7.49 8.65
CA PRO A 140 11.80 -7.54 7.47
C PRO A 140 12.32 -8.61 6.51
N THR A 141 11.39 -9.36 5.93
CA THR A 141 11.69 -10.25 4.81
C THR A 141 11.15 -9.68 3.50
N TYR A 142 11.57 -10.27 2.39
CA TYR A 142 11.18 -9.92 1.04
C TYR A 142 10.69 -11.18 0.32
N VAL A 143 9.63 -11.02 -0.46
CA VAL A 143 8.99 -12.07 -1.25
C VAL A 143 8.79 -11.58 -2.68
N LEU A 144 8.70 -12.51 -3.63
CA LEU A 144 8.33 -12.17 -5.01
C LEU A 144 6.88 -11.68 -5.05
N VAL A 145 6.63 -10.70 -5.90
CA VAL A 145 5.27 -10.29 -6.25
C VAL A 145 4.72 -11.32 -7.24
N ASP A 146 3.52 -11.83 -6.97
CA ASP A 146 2.83 -12.75 -7.87
C ASP A 146 2.33 -12.00 -9.12
N ASP A 147 2.55 -12.59 -10.30
CA ASP A 147 2.11 -12.11 -11.61
C ASP A 147 0.57 -12.10 -11.74
N GLY A 148 -0.16 -12.73 -10.80
CA GLY A 148 -1.63 -12.78 -10.76
C GLY A 148 -2.35 -11.47 -10.46
N VAL A 149 -1.65 -10.40 -10.02
CA VAL A 149 -2.28 -9.12 -9.65
C VAL A 149 -2.32 -8.17 -10.86
N ARG A 150 -3.51 -8.03 -11.46
CA ARG A 150 -3.73 -7.19 -12.66
C ARG A 150 -3.55 -5.70 -12.36
N GLY A 151 -2.96 -4.99 -13.34
CA GLY A 151 -2.67 -3.56 -13.29
C GLY A 151 -3.92 -2.69 -13.17
N GLY A 152 -3.79 -1.55 -12.49
CA GLY A 152 -4.85 -0.56 -12.40
C GLY A 152 -4.40 0.78 -12.95
N GLN A 153 -5.40 1.61 -13.20
CA GLN A 153 -5.25 2.89 -13.88
C GLN A 153 -5.07 4.02 -12.86
N ASP A 154 -4.36 5.08 -13.27
CA ASP A 154 -4.11 6.28 -12.48
C ASP A 154 -5.41 6.95 -11.96
N SER A 155 -6.54 6.73 -12.65
CA SER A 155 -7.87 7.19 -12.25
C SER A 155 -8.27 6.73 -10.85
N LEU A 156 -7.80 5.57 -10.40
CA LEU A 156 -8.07 5.09 -9.04
C LEU A 156 -7.41 5.95 -7.95
N LEU A 157 -6.35 6.70 -8.27
CA LEU A 157 -5.62 7.49 -7.27
C LEU A 157 -6.49 8.61 -6.70
N ALA A 158 -7.06 9.45 -7.56
CA ALA A 158 -7.83 10.61 -7.13
C ALA A 158 -9.14 10.18 -6.45
N GLU A 159 -9.87 9.23 -7.05
CA GLU A 159 -11.11 8.68 -6.46
C GLU A 159 -10.85 8.11 -5.05
N ARG A 160 -9.87 7.22 -4.90
CA ARG A 160 -9.59 6.60 -3.59
C ARG A 160 -9.01 7.57 -2.57
N TYR A 161 -8.31 8.61 -3.03
CA TYR A 161 -7.83 9.70 -2.19
C TYR A 161 -9.01 10.51 -1.65
N LEU A 162 -9.90 10.97 -2.54
CA LEU A 162 -11.08 11.76 -2.17
C LEU A 162 -12.02 10.99 -1.24
N ARG A 163 -12.24 9.69 -1.45
CA ARG A 163 -13.02 8.86 -0.48
C ARG A 163 -12.42 8.80 0.93
N GLY A 164 -11.12 9.07 1.09
CA GLY A 164 -10.43 8.99 2.38
C GLY A 164 -10.11 10.33 3.01
N TYR A 165 -9.95 11.37 2.20
CA TYR A 165 -9.40 12.67 2.59
C TYR A 165 -10.19 13.85 2.01
N GLY A 166 -11.25 13.59 1.24
CA GLY A 166 -12.13 14.61 0.69
C GLY A 166 -12.93 15.34 1.77
N PRO A 167 -13.36 16.58 1.50
CA PRO A 167 -13.07 17.37 0.31
C PRO A 167 -11.60 17.78 0.18
N ALA A 168 -11.04 17.75 -1.03
CA ALA A 168 -9.63 18.09 -1.26
C ALA A 168 -9.34 18.60 -2.68
N THR A 169 -8.21 19.29 -2.84
CA THR A 169 -7.74 19.81 -4.13
C THR A 169 -6.67 18.93 -4.78
N PRO A 170 -6.36 19.11 -6.07
CA PRO A 170 -5.19 18.49 -6.70
C PRO A 170 -3.86 18.84 -6.00
N ALA A 171 -3.77 20.03 -5.36
CA ALA A 171 -2.58 20.43 -4.62
C ALA A 171 -2.41 19.58 -3.34
N ASP A 172 -3.51 19.29 -2.64
CA ASP A 172 -3.50 18.42 -1.46
C ASP A 172 -3.09 17.00 -1.83
N LEU A 173 -3.61 16.47 -2.95
CA LEU A 173 -3.18 15.17 -3.48
C LEU A 173 -1.68 15.18 -3.83
N ALA A 174 -1.15 16.24 -4.44
CA ALA A 174 0.26 16.33 -4.76
C ALA A 174 1.14 16.31 -3.50
N VAL A 175 0.78 17.08 -2.47
CA VAL A 175 1.49 17.10 -1.18
C VAL A 175 1.43 15.73 -0.50
N TRP A 176 0.24 15.13 -0.44
CA TRP A 176 0.04 13.82 0.19
C TRP A 176 0.80 12.72 -0.55
N SER A 177 0.69 12.66 -1.88
CA SER A 177 1.27 11.58 -2.70
C SER A 177 2.78 11.74 -2.89
N GLY A 178 3.29 12.97 -2.87
CA GLY A 178 4.66 13.31 -3.28
C GLY A 178 4.89 13.27 -4.79
N LEU A 179 3.82 13.16 -5.59
CA LEU A 179 3.87 13.25 -7.05
C LEU A 179 3.88 14.71 -7.52
N PRO A 180 4.30 14.99 -8.77
CA PRO A 180 4.17 16.31 -9.36
C PRO A 180 2.72 16.77 -9.41
N LEU A 181 2.49 18.09 -9.26
CA LEU A 181 1.16 18.69 -9.36
C LEU A 181 0.47 18.40 -10.70
N THR A 182 1.23 18.26 -11.78
CA THR A 182 0.71 17.90 -13.11
C THR A 182 0.08 16.51 -13.10
N THR A 183 0.71 15.53 -12.47
CA THR A 183 0.15 14.18 -12.29
C THR A 183 -1.11 14.22 -11.42
N ALA A 184 -1.09 14.99 -10.33
CA ALA A 184 -2.26 15.11 -9.45
C ALA A 184 -3.46 15.77 -10.16
N ARG A 185 -3.23 16.82 -10.96
CA ARG A 185 -4.27 17.46 -11.79
C ARG A 185 -4.85 16.47 -12.79
N LYS A 186 -3.99 15.75 -13.51
CA LYS A 186 -4.44 14.71 -14.44
C LYS A 186 -5.31 13.65 -13.75
N ALA A 187 -4.91 13.19 -12.56
CA ALA A 187 -5.69 12.20 -11.82
C ALA A 187 -7.10 12.72 -11.46
N PHE A 188 -7.24 14.01 -11.12
CA PHE A 188 -8.54 14.64 -10.89
C PHE A 188 -9.35 14.81 -12.18
N ASP A 189 -8.70 15.17 -13.28
CA ASP A 189 -9.35 15.26 -14.59
C ASP A 189 -9.90 13.91 -15.04
N ASP A 190 -9.17 12.82 -14.79
CA ASP A 190 -9.57 11.45 -15.15
C ASP A 190 -10.81 10.95 -14.36
N VAL A 191 -11.18 11.61 -13.26
CA VAL A 191 -12.37 11.28 -12.43
C VAL A 191 -13.38 12.43 -12.34
N ARG A 192 -13.28 13.42 -13.23
CA ARG A 192 -14.09 14.65 -13.19
C ARG A 192 -15.60 14.39 -13.15
N ASP A 193 -16.06 13.35 -13.84
CA ASP A 193 -17.49 12.99 -13.89
C ASP A 193 -17.96 12.24 -12.62
N LEU A 194 -17.04 11.89 -11.72
CA LEU A 194 -17.30 11.16 -10.47
C LEU A 194 -17.13 12.04 -9.23
N VAL A 195 -16.82 13.33 -9.41
CA VAL A 195 -16.52 14.25 -8.31
C VAL A 195 -17.23 15.58 -8.51
N GLU A 196 -17.69 16.17 -7.43
CA GLU A 196 -18.39 17.45 -7.41
C GLU A 196 -17.51 18.53 -6.77
N PRO A 197 -17.48 19.76 -7.31
CA PRO A 197 -16.81 20.88 -6.66
C PRO A 197 -17.60 21.29 -5.41
N VAL A 198 -16.89 21.43 -4.29
CA VAL A 198 -17.42 21.86 -2.99
C VAL A 198 -16.47 22.88 -2.35
N ASP A 199 -16.87 23.49 -1.23
CA ASP A 199 -15.94 24.34 -0.49
C ASP A 199 -14.71 23.53 -0.02
N GLY A 200 -13.52 24.07 -0.28
CA GLY A 200 -12.26 23.37 -0.03
C GLY A 200 -11.78 22.39 -1.12
N GLY A 201 -12.49 22.22 -2.25
CA GLY A 201 -11.97 21.47 -3.40
C GLY A 201 -13.02 20.61 -4.11
N PHE A 202 -12.74 19.31 -4.23
CA PHE A 202 -13.65 18.33 -4.81
C PHE A 202 -13.98 17.24 -3.79
N ASP A 203 -15.17 16.67 -3.90
CA ASP A 203 -15.61 15.52 -3.12
C ASP A 203 -16.31 14.51 -4.04
N CYS A 204 -16.38 13.24 -3.66
CA CYS A 204 -17.03 12.19 -4.46
C CYS A 204 -18.58 12.26 -4.44
N GLY A 205 -19.18 13.27 -3.79
CA GLY A 205 -20.62 13.31 -3.53
C GLY A 205 -21.04 12.30 -2.46
N THR A 206 -22.13 12.57 -1.75
CA THR A 206 -22.45 11.94 -0.45
C THR A 206 -22.49 10.41 -0.44
N GLY A 207 -21.66 9.84 0.42
CA GLY A 207 -22.06 8.77 1.34
C GLY A 207 -22.02 9.29 2.78
N THR A 208 -23.01 10.10 3.17
CA THR A 208 -23.27 10.62 4.54
C THR A 208 -22.08 11.25 5.27
N THR A 209 -22.08 12.58 5.34
CA THR A 209 -21.25 13.35 6.26
C THR A 209 -21.35 12.79 7.69
N GLY A 210 -20.21 12.41 8.24
CA GLY A 210 -20.06 12.19 9.68
C GLY A 210 -20.50 13.46 10.40
N ARG A 211 -21.61 13.37 11.13
CA ARG A 211 -22.11 14.44 11.99
C ARG A 211 -21.05 14.80 13.04
N PRO A 212 -20.82 16.10 13.33
CA PRO A 212 -19.85 16.50 14.34
C PRO A 212 -20.24 15.96 15.72
N ILE A 213 -19.23 15.51 16.46
CA ILE A 213 -19.35 15.06 17.84
C ILE A 213 -19.74 16.27 18.71
N GLY A 214 -20.93 16.21 19.30
CA GLY A 214 -21.27 16.94 20.54
C GLY A 214 -22.31 18.05 20.42
N SER A 215 -23.57 17.76 20.72
CA SER A 215 -24.31 18.33 21.86
C SER A 215 -25.76 17.81 21.86
N ALA A 216 -26.34 17.71 23.05
CA ALA A 216 -27.47 16.88 23.45
C ALA A 216 -28.85 17.28 22.87
N CYS A 217 -29.74 16.29 22.72
CA CYS A 217 -31.04 16.16 23.40
C CYS A 217 -32.06 15.33 22.59
N SER A 218 -32.56 14.28 23.25
CA SER A 218 -33.89 13.65 23.17
C SER A 218 -34.64 13.55 21.82
N GLY A 219 -35.02 12.33 21.44
CA GLY A 219 -36.15 12.12 20.53
C GLY A 219 -36.16 10.76 19.84
N THR A 220 -37.08 9.91 20.26
CA THR A 220 -37.41 8.58 19.73
C THR A 220 -37.95 8.61 18.29
N SER A 221 -37.40 7.79 17.40
CA SER A 221 -38.15 7.02 16.38
C SER A 221 -37.20 6.29 15.42
N THR A 222 -37.33 4.98 15.32
CA THR A 222 -36.69 4.15 14.29
C THR A 222 -37.29 4.46 12.91
N PRO A 223 -36.49 4.42 11.84
CA PRO A 223 -36.82 3.43 10.82
C PRO A 223 -35.58 2.63 10.35
N SER A 224 -35.83 1.34 10.19
CA SER A 224 -35.00 0.38 9.48
C SER A 224 -34.79 0.84 8.03
N CYS A 225 -33.54 0.93 7.59
CA CYS A 225 -33.20 0.90 6.17
C CYS A 225 -31.88 0.13 6.01
N LEU A 226 -31.99 -1.01 5.32
CA LEU A 226 -30.93 -1.92 4.95
C LEU A 226 -29.89 -1.19 4.09
N VAL A 227 -28.67 -1.03 4.62
CA VAL A 227 -27.50 -0.62 3.83
C VAL A 227 -26.87 -1.88 3.25
N THR A 228 -26.83 -1.95 1.93
CA THR A 228 -26.21 -3.01 1.14
C THR A 228 -24.72 -3.17 1.49
N GLU A 229 -24.32 -4.39 1.77
CA GLU A 229 -22.94 -4.85 1.98
C GLU A 229 -22.08 -4.64 0.72
N SER A 230 -21.19 -3.63 0.69
CA SER A 230 -20.04 -3.68 -0.24
C SER A 230 -18.78 -2.89 0.16
N GLU A 231 -18.78 -2.07 1.22
CA GLU A 231 -17.57 -1.27 1.58
C GLU A 231 -17.15 -1.42 3.05
N ARG A 232 -17.00 -2.66 3.51
CA ARG A 232 -16.20 -2.96 4.72
C ARG A 232 -14.93 -3.67 4.29
N PHE A 233 -13.79 -3.19 4.79
CA PHE A 233 -12.50 -3.89 4.79
C PHE A 233 -12.73 -5.30 5.34
N HIS A 234 -12.99 -6.27 4.46
CA HIS A 234 -13.36 -7.63 4.86
C HIS A 234 -12.11 -8.49 4.85
N PHE A 235 -11.52 -8.69 6.03
CA PHE A 235 -10.76 -9.90 6.30
C PHE A 235 -11.73 -11.08 6.28
N ARG A 236 -11.95 -11.69 5.11
CA ARG A 236 -12.60 -13.01 5.04
C ARG A 236 -11.58 -14.07 5.48
N THR A 237 -11.49 -14.31 6.79
CA THR A 237 -10.83 -15.50 7.30
C THR A 237 -11.71 -16.72 6.99
N ARG A 238 -11.29 -17.58 6.06
CA ARG A 238 -11.87 -18.93 5.95
C ARG A 238 -11.45 -19.70 7.22
N LYS A 239 -12.41 -20.03 8.09
CA LYS A 239 -12.19 -20.98 9.20
C LYS A 239 -11.68 -22.31 8.63
N PRO A 240 -10.65 -22.95 9.23
CA PRO A 240 -10.26 -24.30 8.85
C PRO A 240 -11.38 -25.27 9.25
N SER A 241 -11.83 -26.07 8.28
CA SER A 241 -12.72 -27.21 8.50
C SER A 241 -12.04 -28.20 9.46
N ARG A 242 -12.66 -28.44 10.63
CA ARG A 242 -12.28 -29.55 11.51
C ARG A 242 -12.63 -30.85 10.77
N ARG A 243 -11.60 -31.58 10.32
CA ARG A 243 -11.77 -33.01 10.01
C ARG A 243 -12.08 -33.74 11.31
N VAL A 244 -13.27 -34.31 11.39
CA VAL A 244 -13.62 -35.35 12.34
C VAL A 244 -12.81 -36.58 11.97
N VAL A 245 -11.92 -37.01 12.87
CA VAL A 245 -11.29 -38.33 12.82
C VAL A 245 -12.30 -39.29 13.43
N GLY A 246 -12.95 -40.10 12.59
CA GLY A 246 -13.72 -41.26 13.02
C GLY A 246 -12.77 -42.42 13.31
N SER A 247 -12.98 -43.02 14.48
CA SER A 247 -12.33 -44.25 14.96
C SER A 247 -12.72 -45.48 14.15
#